data_AF-A0A376GHQ5-F1
#
_entry.id   AF-A0A376GHQ5-F1
#
_cell.length_a   1.000
_cell.length_b   1.000
_cell.length_c   1.000
_cell.angle_alpha   90.00
_cell.angle_beta   90.00
_cell.angle_gamma   90.00
#
_symmetry.space_group_name_H-M   'P 1'
#
loop_
_entity.id
_entity.type
_entity.pdbx_description
1 polymer ?
#
loop_
_entity_poly.entity_id
_entity_poly.type
_entity_poly.pdbx_seq_one_letter_code
_entity_poly.pdbx_strand_id
1 'polypeptide(L)' 'MIAKQANVKKLILGHFSNRYHDYKPLLIEAQEEFTNTVLPELLKTIKIESL' A
#
# COMPACT_ATOMS: atom_id res chain seq x y z
N MET A 1 6.12 7.49 -7.43
CA MET A 1 5.97 7.02 -8.83
C MET A 1 6.41 5.58 -9.15
N ILE A 2 7.11 4.82 -8.28
CA ILE A 2 7.62 3.46 -8.62
C ILE A 2 6.51 2.48 -9.02
N ALA A 3 5.46 2.34 -8.21
CA ALA A 3 4.34 1.42 -8.50
C ALA A 3 3.63 1.77 -9.82
N LYS A 4 3.39 3.06 -10.05
CA LYS A 4 2.82 3.58 -11.29
C LYS A 4 3.70 3.27 -12.51
N GLN A 5 5.00 3.52 -12.41
CA GLN A 5 5.97 3.28 -13.49
C GLN A 5 6.15 1.78 -13.77
N ALA A 6 6.09 0.94 -12.73
CA ALA A 6 6.15 -0.50 -12.86
C ALA A 6 4.84 -1.13 -13.37
N ASN A 7 3.80 -0.32 -13.63
CA ASN A 7 2.49 -0.75 -14.10
C ASN A 7 1.88 -1.90 -13.27
N VAL A 8 2.06 -1.84 -11.95
CA VAL A 8 1.51 -2.87 -11.05
C VAL A 8 0.02 -2.66 -10.84
N LYS A 9 -0.70 -3.73 -10.56
CA LYS A 9 -2.15 -3.64 -10.29
C LYS A 9 -2.46 -3.02 -8.92
N LYS A 10 -1.64 -3.28 -7.89
CA LYS A 10 -1.88 -2.87 -6.49
C LYS A 10 -0.55 -2.66 -5.77
N LEU A 11 -0.49 -1.65 -4.89
CA LEU A 11 0.61 -1.38 -3.97
C LEU A 11 0.17 -1.72 -2.55
N ILE A 12 0.99 -2.47 -1.81
CA ILE A 12 0.78 -2.73 -0.39
C ILE A 12 1.93 -2.07 0.35
N LEU A 13 1.62 -1.16 1.28
CA LEU A 13 2.63 -0.54 2.14
C LEU A 13 3.09 -1.55 3.20
N GLY A 14 4.26 -1.33 3.80
CA GLY A 14 4.80 -2.22 4.83
C GLY A 14 6.09 -1.69 5.43
N HIS A 15 6.70 -2.47 6.33
CA HIS A 15 7.93 -2.10 7.03
C HIS A 15 7.88 -0.70 7.66
N PHE A 16 6.84 -0.45 8.46
CA PHE A 16 6.67 0.84 9.11
C PHE A 16 7.67 1.06 10.24
N SER A 17 8.04 2.32 10.45
CA SER A 17 8.79 2.70 11.64
C SER A 17 7.89 2.67 12.88
N ASN A 18 8.44 2.20 14.01
CA ASN A 18 7.76 2.16 15.31
C ASN A 18 7.34 3.54 15.86
N ARG A 19 7.78 4.64 15.22
CA ARG A 19 7.40 6.01 15.62
C ARG A 19 5.95 6.37 15.27
N TYR A 20 5.32 5.66 14.34
CA TYR A 20 3.95 5.93 13.93
C TYR A 20 2.99 5.03 14.69
N HIS A 21 2.01 5.67 15.35
CA HIS A 21 0.89 4.99 16.00
C HIS A 21 -0.32 4.85 15.06
N ASP A 22 -0.35 5.65 14.00
CA ASP A 22 -1.33 5.61 12.92
C ASP A 22 -0.59 5.73 11.58
N TYR A 23 -0.89 4.81 10.65
CA TYR A 23 -0.30 4.77 9.31
C TYR A 23 -1.20 5.41 8.25
N LYS A 24 -2.39 5.90 8.63
CA LYS A 24 -3.33 6.56 7.71
C LYS A 24 -2.72 7.76 6.96
N PRO A 25 -1.89 8.63 7.58
CA PRO A 25 -1.23 9.69 6.82
C PRO A 25 -0.36 9.16 5.67
N LEU A 26 0.42 8.10 5.91
CA LEU A 26 1.27 7.45 4.91
C LEU A 26 0.44 6.84 3.76
N LEU A 27 -0.74 6.29 4.09
CA LEU A 27 -1.66 5.78 3.10
C LEU A 27 -2.20 6.89 2.20
N ILE A 28 -2.61 8.02 2.79
CA ILE A 28 -3.14 9.18 2.05
C ILE A 28 -2.09 9.71 1.08
N GLU A 29 -0.87 9.97 1.56
CA GLU A 29 0.25 10.44 0.74
C GLU A 29 0.55 9.46 -0.41
N ALA A 30 0.54 8.16 -0.15
CA ALA A 30 0.76 7.17 -1.20
C ALA A 30 -0.39 7.08 -2.21
N GLN A 31 -1.64 7.29 -1.77
CA GLN A 31 -2.83 7.27 -2.63
C GLN A 31 -2.94 8.49 -3.53
N GLU A 32 -2.36 9.64 -3.15
CA GLU A 32 -2.21 10.81 -4.02
C GLU A 32 -1.37 10.48 -5.28
N GLU A 33 -0.34 9.64 -5.11
CA GLU A 33 0.55 9.21 -6.20
C GLU A 33 0.08 7.94 -6.92
N PHE A 34 -0.53 7.01 -6.18
CA PHE A 34 -0.99 5.71 -6.68
C PHE A 34 -2.24 5.26 -5.92
N THR A 35 -3.41 5.50 -6.50
CA THR A 35 -4.71 5.31 -5.84
C THR A 35 -4.94 3.89 -5.34
N ASN A 36 -4.47 2.85 -6.03
CA ASN A 36 -4.63 1.45 -5.59
C ASN A 36 -3.55 1.02 -4.58
N THR A 37 -3.39 1.82 -3.52
CA THR A 37 -2.52 1.56 -2.38
C THR A 37 -3.34 1.12 -1.17
N VAL A 38 -2.85 0.12 -0.43
CA VAL A 38 -3.48 -0.39 0.79
C VAL A 38 -2.47 -0.52 1.93
N LEU A 39 -2.95 -0.37 3.17
CA LEU A 39 -2.23 -0.81 4.36
C LEU A 39 -2.40 -2.31 4.56
N PRO A 40 -1.38 -3.01 5.09
CA PRO A 40 -1.51 -4.40 5.47
C PRO A 40 -2.28 -4.48 6.80
N GLU A 41 -3.05 -5.54 6.97
CA GLU A 41 -3.68 -5.87 8.25
C GLU A 41 -3.11 -7.20 8.74
N LEU A 42 -3.00 -7.33 10.06
CA LEU A 42 -2.44 -8.53 10.68
C LEU A 42 -3.22 -9.78 10.24
N LEU A 43 -2.49 -10.78 9.73
CA LEU A 43 -3.02 -12.05 9.23
C LEU A 43 -4.04 -11.92 8.08
N LYS A 44 -4.16 -10.74 7.45
CA LYS A 44 -5.07 -10.57 6.31
C LYS A 44 -4.48 -11.18 5.04
N THR A 45 -5.25 -12.09 4.44
CA THR A 45 -4.94 -12.65 3.12
C THR A 45 -5.34 -11.67 2.02
N ILE A 46 -4.43 -11.43 1.09
CA ILE A 46 -4.72 -10.67 -0.13
C ILE A 46 -4.80 -11.66 -1.29
N LYS A 47 -5.98 -11.74 -1.90
CA LYS A 47 -6.19 -12.55 -3.10
C LYS A 47 -5.55 -11.84 -4.29
N ILE A 48 -4.76 -12.60 -5.05
CA ILE A 48 -4.22 -12.16 -6.34
C ILE A 48 -5.07 -12.80 -7.42
N GLU A 49 -5.76 -11.98 -8.18
CA GLU A 49 -6.53 -12.43 -9.33
C GLU A 49 -5.59 -12.52 -10.54
N SER A 50 -5.42 -13.73 -11.06
CA SER A 50 -4.81 -13.97 -12.38
C SER A 50 -5.86 -13.68 -13.46
N LEU A 51 -5.51 -12.80 -14.38
CA LEU A 51 -6.16 -12.69 -15.70
C LEU A 51 -5.24 -13.36 -16.71
#